data_AF-A0A9D7CAD3-F1
#
_entry.id   AF-A0A9D7CAD3-F1
#
_cell.length_a   1.000
_cell.length_b   1.000
_cell.length_c   1.000
_cell.angle_alpha   90.00
_cell.angle_beta   90.00
_cell.angle_gamma   90.00
#
_symmetry.space_group_name_H-M   'P 1'
#
loop_
_entity.id
_entity.type
_entity.pdbx_description
1 polymer ?
#
loop_
_entity_poly.entity_id
_entity_poly.type
_entity_poly.pdbx_seq_one_letter_code
_entity_poly.pdbx_strand_id
1 'polypeptide(L)'
;MHPPLTDIEVRILGALAEKCVTTPDNYPLSLASLTAACNQATNRDPVMRLDEQQVTESIVGLRRRSLLRAIQPAGSRVTKFQHLLDDALTLDARKVGLLGVLMLRGAQTSGELHTRTARVADFADRAAVELTLDALIAREPEPLVMRIPRTAGQKEDRFAHLLAGDVVGDLATWSVAISGRIRPPPTTRVTSPATSAWRRWRPTCPTCARRSTSCARSSRPFGRSFASDGRVLPPGNQSGRRAPTMPLLPRASGGNAWRAPPVPDALSA
;
A
#
# COMPACT_ATOMS: atom_id res chain seq x y z
N MET A 1 -6.40 13.41 -21.85
CA MET A 1 -7.62 13.48 -21.04
C MET A 1 -7.80 14.95 -20.74
N HIS A 2 -8.76 15.62 -21.39
CA HIS A 2 -9.02 17.03 -21.14
C HIS A 2 -10.50 17.21 -20.75
N PRO A 3 -10.81 17.95 -19.67
CA PRO A 3 -9.91 18.64 -18.75
C PRO A 3 -9.07 17.69 -17.86
N PRO A 4 -8.01 18.16 -17.19
CA PRO A 4 -7.26 17.36 -16.21
C PRO A 4 -8.16 16.92 -15.03
N LEU A 5 -7.74 15.87 -14.32
CA LEU A 5 -8.42 15.42 -13.11
C LEU A 5 -8.00 16.28 -11.91
N THR A 6 -8.93 16.49 -10.98
CA THR A 6 -8.62 17.12 -9.69
C THR A 6 -7.91 16.14 -8.75
N ASP A 7 -7.23 16.66 -7.73
CA ASP A 7 -6.54 15.81 -6.73
C ASP A 7 -7.49 14.83 -6.02
N ILE A 8 -8.74 15.24 -5.79
CA ILE A 8 -9.78 14.40 -5.17
C ILE A 8 -10.22 13.29 -6.14
N GLU A 9 -10.44 13.61 -7.41
CA GLU A 9 -10.78 12.63 -8.44
C GLU A 9 -9.66 11.59 -8.60
N VAL A 10 -8.40 12.04 -8.63
CA VAL A 10 -7.20 11.18 -8.69
C VAL A 10 -7.12 10.27 -7.46
N ARG A 11 -7.37 10.82 -6.27
CA ARG A 11 -7.40 10.05 -5.02
C ARG A 11 -8.45 8.95 -5.05
N ILE A 12 -9.66 9.26 -5.51
CA ILE A 12 -10.78 8.31 -5.61
C ILE A 12 -10.42 7.17 -6.57
N LEU A 13 -9.92 7.49 -7.76
CA LEU A 13 -9.54 6.49 -8.76
C LEU A 13 -8.39 5.59 -8.28
N GLY A 14 -7.36 6.20 -7.67
CA GLY A 14 -6.26 5.44 -7.08
C GLY A 14 -6.72 4.50 -5.97
N ALA A 15 -7.63 4.95 -5.11
CA ALA A 15 -8.18 4.12 -4.04
C ALA A 15 -9.01 2.94 -4.58
N LEU A 16 -9.83 3.17 -5.61
CA LEU A 16 -10.59 2.10 -6.27
C LEU A 16 -9.66 1.08 -6.95
N ALA A 17 -8.65 1.55 -7.69
CA ALA A 17 -7.68 0.68 -8.36
C ALA A 17 -6.89 -0.19 -7.37
N GLU A 18 -6.45 0.39 -6.25
CA GLU A 18 -5.79 -0.36 -5.17
C GLU A 18 -6.72 -1.42 -4.56
N LYS A 19 -7.96 -1.04 -4.21
CA LYS A 19 -8.89 -1.94 -3.50
C LYS A 19 -9.50 -3.02 -4.39
N CYS A 20 -9.58 -2.81 -5.70
CA CYS A 20 -9.99 -3.84 -6.65
C CYS A 20 -9.09 -5.08 -6.57
N VAL A 21 -7.77 -4.88 -6.39
CA VAL A 21 -6.80 -5.98 -6.33
C VAL A 21 -6.55 -6.45 -4.90
N THR A 22 -6.37 -5.52 -3.96
CA THR A 22 -5.95 -5.86 -2.58
C THR A 22 -7.08 -6.39 -1.70
N THR A 23 -8.34 -6.04 -2.01
CA THR A 23 -9.52 -6.44 -1.22
C THR A 23 -10.69 -6.78 -2.15
N PRO A 24 -10.57 -7.83 -2.99
CA PRO A 24 -11.58 -8.18 -3.98
C PRO A 24 -12.93 -8.53 -3.35
N ASP A 25 -12.95 -9.14 -2.16
CA ASP A 25 -14.17 -9.51 -1.43
C ASP A 25 -15.05 -8.30 -1.08
N ASN A 26 -14.43 -7.12 -0.91
CA ASN A 26 -15.12 -5.89 -0.57
C ASN A 26 -15.43 -5.02 -1.79
N TYR A 27 -14.95 -5.38 -2.98
CA TYR A 27 -15.13 -4.63 -4.21
C TYR A 27 -16.37 -5.12 -4.97
N PRO A 28 -17.20 -4.23 -5.56
CA PRO A 28 -17.10 -2.76 -5.60
C PRO A 28 -17.42 -2.07 -4.27
N LEU A 29 -16.84 -0.89 -4.05
CA LEU A 29 -16.90 -0.18 -2.76
C LEU A 29 -18.18 0.66 -2.60
N SER A 30 -18.76 0.70 -1.39
CA SER A 30 -19.79 1.69 -1.05
C SER A 30 -19.20 3.09 -0.88
N LEU A 31 -20.04 4.14 -0.81
CA LEU A 31 -19.58 5.52 -0.56
C LEU A 31 -18.74 5.61 0.73
N ALA A 32 -19.24 5.07 1.84
CA ALA A 32 -18.53 5.09 3.12
C ALA A 32 -17.17 4.37 3.05
N SER A 33 -17.12 3.20 2.41
CA SER A 33 -15.87 2.44 2.24
C SER A 33 -14.87 3.18 1.34
N LEU A 34 -15.35 3.86 0.30
CA LEU A 34 -14.53 4.67 -0.60
C LEU A 34 -13.95 5.90 0.12
N THR A 35 -14.76 6.63 0.88
CA THR A 35 -14.30 7.78 1.69
C THR A 35 -13.25 7.33 2.70
N ALA A 36 -13.48 6.21 3.40
CA ALA A 36 -12.50 5.63 4.32
C ALA A 36 -11.19 5.24 3.60
N ALA A 37 -11.27 4.70 2.37
CA ALA A 37 -10.09 4.34 1.56
C ALA A 37 -9.29 5.57 1.09
N CYS A 38 -9.95 6.70 0.80
CA CYS A 38 -9.30 7.95 0.41
C CYS A 38 -8.54 8.60 1.57
N ASN A 39 -9.06 8.44 2.80
CA ASN A 39 -8.55 9.05 4.04
C ASN A 39 -7.57 8.17 4.83
N GLN A 40 -7.08 7.07 4.24
CA GLN A 40 -6.11 6.20 4.91
C GLN A 40 -4.80 6.97 5.20
N ALA A 41 -4.23 6.78 6.39
CA ALA A 41 -2.94 7.38 6.75
C ALA A 41 -1.75 6.68 6.08
N THR A 42 -1.92 5.42 5.71
CA THR A 42 -0.90 4.61 5.03
C THR A 42 -1.14 4.61 3.53
N ASN A 43 -0.06 4.50 2.76
CA ASN A 43 -0.11 4.47 1.30
C ASN A 43 -0.78 5.68 0.64
N ARG A 44 -0.82 6.84 1.33
CA ARG A 44 -1.32 8.11 0.80
C ARG A 44 -0.27 9.20 1.00
N ASP A 45 0.01 9.94 -0.05
CA ASP A 45 0.82 11.16 0.02
C ASP A 45 0.24 12.18 -0.98
N PRO A 46 -0.38 13.29 -0.52
CA PRO A 46 -0.60 13.69 0.87
C PRO A 46 -1.74 12.90 1.55
N VAL A 47 -1.71 12.79 2.87
CA VAL A 47 -2.86 12.27 3.63
C VAL A 47 -3.99 13.29 3.57
N MET A 48 -5.16 12.88 3.08
CA MET A 48 -6.34 13.75 2.93
C MET A 48 -7.38 13.44 4.00
N ARG A 49 -8.29 14.40 4.22
CA ARG A 49 -9.48 14.26 5.05
C ARG A 49 -10.68 14.76 4.26
N LEU A 50 -11.20 13.89 3.42
CA LEU A 50 -12.36 14.15 2.59
C LEU A 50 -13.63 13.80 3.35
N ASP A 51 -14.66 14.62 3.20
CA ASP A 51 -16.03 14.26 3.61
C ASP A 51 -16.76 13.49 2.49
N GLU A 52 -17.92 12.93 2.81
CA GLU A 52 -18.72 12.18 1.83
C GLU A 52 -19.30 13.06 0.72
N GLN A 53 -19.52 14.35 0.98
CA GLN A 53 -20.07 15.28 0.00
C GLN A 53 -19.04 15.56 -1.10
N GLN A 54 -17.80 15.89 -0.73
CA GLN A 54 -16.67 16.10 -1.63
C GLN A 54 -16.42 14.86 -2.51
N VAL A 55 -16.51 13.67 -1.94
CA VAL A 55 -16.37 12.41 -2.68
C VAL A 55 -17.54 12.24 -3.66
N THR A 56 -18.77 12.50 -3.23
CA THR A 56 -19.97 12.37 -4.08
C THR A 56 -19.95 13.35 -5.25
N GLU A 57 -19.57 14.61 -5.01
CA GLU A 57 -19.43 15.63 -6.05
C GLU A 57 -18.37 15.22 -7.09
N SER A 58 -17.22 14.71 -6.63
CA SER A 58 -16.14 14.24 -7.50
C SER A 58 -16.53 13.00 -8.33
N ILE A 59 -17.34 12.10 -7.77
CA ILE A 59 -17.86 10.93 -8.50
C ILE A 59 -18.70 11.36 -9.71
N VAL A 60 -19.43 12.47 -9.64
CA VAL A 60 -20.20 12.98 -10.79
C VAL A 60 -19.27 13.31 -11.96
N GLY A 61 -18.14 13.97 -11.68
CA GLY A 61 -17.11 14.28 -12.68
C GLY A 61 -16.50 13.02 -13.30
N LEU A 62 -16.13 12.05 -12.47
CA LEU A 62 -15.55 10.77 -12.91
C LEU A 62 -16.51 9.93 -13.77
N ARG A 63 -17.80 9.91 -13.41
CA ARG A 63 -18.83 9.19 -14.18
C ARG A 63 -19.06 9.80 -15.56
N ARG A 64 -19.05 11.14 -15.66
CA ARG A 64 -19.19 11.84 -16.95
C ARG A 64 -18.04 11.51 -17.91
N ARG A 65 -16.86 11.23 -17.38
CA ARG A 65 -15.67 10.82 -18.15
C ARG A 65 -15.54 9.31 -18.35
N SER A 66 -16.54 8.52 -17.93
CA SER A 66 -16.53 7.05 -18.01
C SER A 66 -15.35 6.38 -17.29
N LEU A 67 -14.76 7.02 -16.28
CA LEU A 67 -13.64 6.46 -15.50
C LEU A 67 -14.12 5.62 -14.31
N LEU A 68 -15.39 5.73 -13.95
CA LEU A 68 -16.01 5.07 -12.80
C LEU A 68 -17.45 4.68 -13.12
N ARG A 69 -17.86 3.49 -12.68
CA ARG A 69 -19.24 2.99 -12.79
C ARG A 69 -19.88 2.84 -11.42
N ALA A 70 -21.12 3.33 -11.30
CA ALA A 70 -21.97 3.08 -10.15
C ALA A 70 -22.85 1.86 -10.45
N ILE A 71 -22.87 0.90 -9.53
CA ILE A 71 -23.64 -0.34 -9.62
C ILE A 71 -24.53 -0.43 -8.39
N GLN A 72 -25.81 -0.73 -8.61
CA GLN A 72 -26.72 -1.13 -7.54
C GLN A 72 -27.04 -2.60 -7.74
N PRO A 73 -26.45 -3.50 -6.94
CA PRO A 73 -26.75 -4.93 -7.02
C PRO A 73 -28.25 -5.18 -6.81
N ALA A 74 -28.84 -6.10 -7.57
CA ALA A 74 -30.25 -6.43 -7.45
C ALA A 74 -30.60 -6.82 -5.99
N GLY A 75 -31.63 -6.18 -5.43
CA GLY A 75 -32.05 -6.37 -4.04
C GLY A 75 -31.25 -5.57 -2.99
N SER A 76 -30.18 -4.86 -3.38
CA SER A 76 -29.47 -3.94 -2.49
C SER A 76 -29.92 -2.50 -2.71
N ARG A 77 -30.06 -1.74 -1.61
CA ARG A 77 -30.33 -0.30 -1.66
C ARG A 77 -29.05 0.54 -1.72
N VAL A 78 -27.88 -0.09 -1.62
CA VAL A 78 -26.60 0.60 -1.52
C VAL A 78 -25.95 0.67 -2.90
N THR A 79 -25.66 1.88 -3.35
CA THR A 79 -24.84 2.09 -4.56
C THR A 79 -23.39 1.79 -4.25
N LYS A 80 -22.78 0.96 -5.09
CA LYS A 80 -21.36 0.61 -5.07
C LYS A 80 -20.66 1.21 -6.29
N PHE A 81 -19.36 1.43 -6.17
CA PHE A 81 -18.54 2.09 -7.17
C PHE A 81 -17.36 1.21 -7.57
N GLN A 82 -17.11 1.13 -8.87
CA GLN A 82 -15.95 0.46 -9.47
C GLN A 82 -15.24 1.41 -10.43
N HIS A 83 -13.91 1.31 -10.54
CA HIS A 83 -13.18 2.00 -11.59
C HIS A 83 -13.39 1.32 -12.95
N LEU A 84 -13.13 2.07 -14.01
CA LEU A 84 -13.09 1.61 -15.40
C LEU A 84 -11.78 2.04 -16.08
N LEU A 85 -10.69 2.23 -15.32
CA LEU A 85 -9.41 2.71 -15.84
C LEU A 85 -8.81 1.79 -16.92
N ASP A 86 -8.96 0.50 -16.74
CA ASP A 86 -8.60 -0.57 -17.67
C ASP A 86 -9.28 -0.38 -19.03
N ASP A 87 -10.60 -0.23 -19.04
CA ASP A 87 -11.40 -0.03 -20.26
C ASP A 87 -11.15 1.36 -20.86
N ALA A 88 -11.23 2.41 -20.03
CA ALA A 88 -11.21 3.80 -20.47
C ALA A 88 -9.85 4.24 -21.03
N LEU A 89 -8.76 3.68 -20.53
CA LEU A 89 -7.40 3.99 -21.00
C LEU A 89 -6.78 2.86 -21.83
N THR A 90 -7.48 1.73 -21.97
CA THR A 90 -7.02 0.51 -22.65
C THR A 90 -5.69 0.03 -22.06
N LEU A 91 -5.70 -0.18 -20.75
CA LEU A 91 -4.50 -0.55 -19.97
C LEU A 91 -4.61 -1.97 -19.42
N ASP A 92 -3.48 -2.67 -19.41
CA ASP A 92 -3.37 -3.94 -18.68
C ASP A 92 -3.32 -3.71 -17.16
N ALA A 93 -3.54 -4.79 -16.39
CA ALA A 93 -3.56 -4.73 -14.93
C ALA A 93 -2.26 -4.21 -14.30
N ARG A 94 -1.09 -4.46 -14.94
CA ARG A 94 0.22 -3.99 -14.46
C ARG A 94 0.33 -2.48 -14.59
N LYS A 95 -0.06 -1.93 -15.74
CA LYS A 95 -0.13 -0.49 -16.02
C LYS A 95 -1.11 0.21 -15.08
N VAL A 96 -2.30 -0.35 -14.88
CA VAL A 96 -3.30 0.18 -13.93
C VAL A 96 -2.75 0.18 -12.51
N GLY A 97 -2.06 -0.90 -12.09
CA GLY A 97 -1.45 -0.98 -10.76
C GLY A 97 -0.36 0.07 -10.54
N LEU A 98 0.54 0.26 -11.50
CA LEU A 98 1.56 1.32 -11.43
C LEU A 98 0.94 2.71 -11.39
N LEU A 99 -0.02 2.97 -12.27
CA LEU A 99 -0.72 4.25 -12.32
C LEU A 99 -1.46 4.52 -10.99
N GLY A 100 -2.10 3.50 -10.41
CA GLY A 100 -2.74 3.55 -9.10
C GLY A 100 -1.79 4.00 -7.99
N VAL A 101 -0.59 3.42 -7.93
CA VAL A 101 0.42 3.78 -6.92
C VAL A 101 0.96 5.20 -7.14
N LEU A 102 1.16 5.62 -8.39
CA LEU A 102 1.55 6.99 -8.72
C LEU A 102 0.47 8.00 -8.32
N MET A 103 -0.81 7.70 -8.57
CA MET A 103 -1.95 8.56 -8.19
C MET A 103 -2.08 8.72 -6.67
N LEU A 104 -1.72 7.70 -5.89
CA LEU A 104 -1.89 7.71 -4.43
C LEU A 104 -0.73 8.35 -3.68
N ARG A 105 0.48 8.36 -4.25
CA ARG A 105 1.72 8.75 -3.56
C ARG A 105 2.57 9.76 -4.36
N GLY A 106 2.12 10.19 -5.54
CA GLY A 106 2.83 11.10 -6.41
C GLY A 106 4.13 10.52 -7.00
N ALA A 107 5.10 11.39 -7.24
CA ALA A 107 6.33 11.08 -7.96
C ALA A 107 7.26 10.13 -7.19
N GLN A 108 7.63 9.00 -7.79
CA GLN A 108 8.37 7.91 -7.13
C GLN A 108 9.48 7.35 -8.01
N THR A 109 10.51 6.74 -7.43
CA THR A 109 11.56 6.06 -8.21
C THR A 109 11.11 4.66 -8.65
N SER A 110 11.77 4.07 -9.65
CA SER A 110 11.46 2.71 -10.11
C SER A 110 11.62 1.67 -9.01
N GLY A 111 12.59 1.85 -8.10
CA GLY A 111 12.78 0.98 -6.93
C GLY A 111 11.64 1.07 -5.93
N GLU A 112 11.17 2.28 -5.61
CA GLU A 112 10.02 2.48 -4.73
C GLU A 112 8.74 1.88 -5.32
N LEU A 113 8.53 2.10 -6.63
CA LEU A 113 7.38 1.57 -7.34
C LEU A 113 7.36 0.05 -7.28
N HIS A 114 8.47 -0.62 -7.60
CA HIS A 114 8.57 -2.09 -7.54
C HIS A 114 8.16 -2.64 -6.16
N THR A 115 8.65 -2.04 -5.07
CA THR A 115 8.27 -2.47 -3.71
C THR A 115 6.80 -2.18 -3.39
N ARG A 116 6.27 -1.04 -3.82
CA ARG A 116 4.91 -0.59 -3.45
C ARG A 116 3.81 -1.22 -4.30
N THR A 117 4.12 -1.62 -5.53
CA THR A 117 3.18 -2.34 -6.41
C THR A 117 3.11 -3.83 -6.11
N ALA A 118 4.00 -4.40 -5.29
CA ALA A 118 4.09 -5.84 -5.05
C ALA A 118 2.77 -6.53 -4.62
N ARG A 119 1.81 -5.78 -4.05
CA ARG A 119 0.47 -6.29 -3.67
C ARG A 119 -0.64 -5.99 -4.68
N VAL A 120 -0.36 -5.17 -5.69
CA VAL A 120 -1.35 -4.65 -6.66
C VAL A 120 -1.06 -5.15 -8.07
N ALA A 121 0.21 -5.37 -8.43
CA ALA A 121 0.63 -5.88 -9.72
C ALA A 121 1.90 -6.71 -9.57
N ASP A 122 1.95 -7.84 -10.26
CA ASP A 122 3.09 -8.74 -10.25
C ASP A 122 4.14 -8.31 -11.29
N PHE A 123 5.33 -7.97 -10.79
CA PHE A 123 6.51 -7.62 -11.59
C PHE A 123 7.67 -8.53 -11.18
N ALA A 124 8.39 -9.05 -12.18
CA ALA A 124 9.53 -9.94 -11.93
C ALA A 124 10.70 -9.21 -11.26
N ASP A 125 10.98 -7.99 -11.69
CA ASP A 125 12.07 -7.17 -11.20
C ASP A 125 11.82 -5.67 -11.46
N ARG A 126 12.79 -4.84 -11.06
CA ARG A 126 12.76 -3.39 -11.30
C ARG A 126 12.82 -3.05 -12.79
N ALA A 127 13.50 -3.86 -13.60
CA ALA A 127 13.60 -3.62 -15.05
C ALA A 127 12.24 -3.77 -15.73
N ALA A 128 11.42 -4.75 -15.32
CA ALA A 128 10.05 -4.91 -15.79
C ALA A 128 9.16 -3.71 -15.46
N VAL A 129 9.38 -3.07 -14.30
CA VAL A 129 8.70 -1.82 -13.93
C VAL A 129 9.12 -0.68 -14.84
N GLU A 130 10.42 -0.49 -15.08
CA GLU A 130 10.94 0.55 -15.99
C GLU A 130 10.41 0.37 -17.42
N LEU A 131 10.41 -0.85 -17.96
CA LEU A 131 9.82 -1.14 -19.28
C LEU A 131 8.33 -0.78 -19.36
N THR A 132 7.57 -1.04 -18.27
CA THR A 132 6.15 -0.70 -18.24
C THR A 132 5.93 0.81 -18.15
N LEU A 133 6.80 1.52 -17.43
CA LEU A 133 6.78 2.99 -17.36
C LEU A 133 7.15 3.61 -18.71
N ASP A 134 8.16 3.09 -19.39
CA ASP A 134 8.55 3.55 -20.73
C ASP A 134 7.42 3.35 -21.74
N ALA A 135 6.69 2.22 -21.65
CA ALA A 135 5.49 2.01 -22.47
C ALA A 135 4.35 3.00 -22.17
N LEU A 136 4.22 3.46 -20.93
CA LEU A 136 3.25 4.50 -20.53
C LEU A 136 3.67 5.91 -20.96
N ILE A 137 4.98 6.16 -21.04
CA ILE A 137 5.58 7.41 -21.55
C ILE A 137 5.48 7.48 -23.07
N ALA A 138 5.75 6.38 -23.77
CA ALA A 138 5.72 6.30 -25.23
C ALA A 138 4.30 6.13 -25.81
N ARG A 139 3.27 6.11 -24.96
CA ARG A 139 1.88 5.94 -25.39
C ARG A 139 1.41 7.15 -26.18
N GLU A 140 0.84 6.88 -27.36
CA GLU A 140 0.17 7.87 -28.21
C GLU A 140 -1.37 7.69 -28.15
N PRO A 141 -2.17 8.75 -28.39
CA PRO A 141 -1.75 10.14 -28.65
C PRO A 141 -1.35 10.91 -27.38
N GLU A 142 -1.60 10.35 -26.20
CA GLU A 142 -1.38 11.03 -24.92
C GLU A 142 -0.54 10.17 -23.97
N PRO A 143 0.63 10.66 -23.52
CA PRO A 143 1.42 10.01 -22.50
C PRO A 143 0.69 10.05 -21.16
N LEU A 144 0.76 8.98 -20.38
CA LEU A 144 0.10 8.89 -19.06
C LEU A 144 1.07 9.13 -17.90
N VAL A 145 2.36 8.95 -18.15
CA VAL A 145 3.45 9.10 -17.18
C VAL A 145 4.54 9.94 -17.82
N MET A 146 5.27 10.69 -17.00
CA MET A 146 6.51 11.34 -17.40
C MET A 146 7.66 10.95 -16.49
N ARG A 147 8.87 10.93 -17.05
CA ARG A 147 10.12 10.80 -16.30
C ARG A 147 10.63 12.18 -15.91
N ILE A 148 10.85 12.37 -14.61
CA ILE A 148 11.43 13.56 -14.01
C ILE A 148 12.92 13.25 -13.77
N PRO A 149 13.84 13.97 -14.46
CA PRO A 149 15.26 13.73 -14.31
C PRO A 149 15.70 14.05 -12.88
N ARG A 150 16.63 13.25 -12.36
CA ARG A 150 17.20 13.45 -11.03
C ARG A 150 17.84 14.83 -10.87
N THR A 151 17.61 15.45 -9.72
CA THR A 151 18.33 16.66 -9.28
C THR A 151 19.65 16.27 -8.60
N ALA A 152 20.60 17.21 -8.52
CA ALA A 152 21.85 17.00 -7.79
C ALA A 152 21.60 16.46 -6.37
N GLY A 153 22.25 15.34 -6.03
CA GLY A 153 22.07 14.63 -4.74
C GLY A 153 21.08 13.46 -4.77
N GLN A 154 20.30 13.28 -5.85
CA GLN A 154 19.45 12.11 -6.04
C GLN A 154 20.15 11.06 -6.91
N LYS A 155 20.00 9.78 -6.54
CA LYS A 155 20.64 8.67 -7.27
C LYS A 155 19.84 8.20 -8.49
N GLU A 156 18.51 8.32 -8.43
CA GLU A 156 17.57 7.76 -9.39
C GLU A 156 16.59 8.83 -9.91
N ASP A 157 16.10 8.63 -11.13
CA ASP A 157 15.00 9.42 -11.69
C ASP A 157 13.68 9.08 -11.00
N ARG A 158 12.73 10.02 -11.08
CA ARG A 158 11.36 9.83 -10.58
C ARG A 158 10.38 9.77 -11.74
N PHE A 159 9.24 9.15 -11.50
CA PHE A 159 8.15 9.06 -12.46
C PHE A 159 6.89 9.65 -11.83
N ALA A 160 6.15 10.44 -12.59
CA ALA A 160 4.89 11.04 -12.16
C ALA A 160 3.80 10.80 -13.21
N HIS A 161 2.55 10.71 -12.78
CA HIS A 161 1.42 10.60 -13.69
C HIS A 161 1.02 11.97 -14.26
N LEU A 162 0.44 11.99 -15.46
CA LEU A 162 -0.01 13.21 -16.15
C LEU A 162 -1.53 13.43 -16.08
N LEU A 163 -2.25 12.55 -15.36
CA LEU A 163 -3.71 12.62 -15.28
C LEU A 163 -4.27 13.87 -14.57
N ALA A 164 -3.49 14.48 -13.67
CA ALA A 164 -3.87 15.72 -12.97
C ALA A 164 -3.43 17.00 -13.72
N GLY A 165 -2.93 16.87 -14.95
CA GLY A 165 -2.32 17.95 -15.70
C GLY A 165 -0.80 17.88 -15.71
N ASP A 166 -0.18 18.91 -16.28
CA ASP A 166 1.27 18.94 -16.50
C ASP A 166 2.04 19.15 -15.20
N VAL A 167 2.84 18.15 -14.83
CA VAL A 167 3.67 18.16 -13.61
C VAL A 167 4.81 19.19 -13.69
N VAL A 168 5.12 19.71 -14.88
CA VAL A 168 6.21 20.68 -15.12
C VAL A 168 6.04 21.97 -14.30
N GLY A 169 4.80 22.41 -14.04
CA GLY A 169 4.53 23.56 -13.17
C GLY A 169 4.78 23.29 -11.68
N ASP A 170 4.71 22.02 -11.27
CA ASP A 170 4.71 21.61 -9.86
C ASP A 170 6.07 21.03 -9.39
N LEU A 171 7.04 20.88 -10.31
CA LEU A 171 8.44 20.53 -9.97
C LEU A 171 9.07 21.53 -8.99
N ALA A 172 8.63 22.79 -8.99
CA ALA A 172 9.01 23.79 -8.00
C ALA A 172 8.46 23.44 -6.60
N THR A 173 7.21 23.01 -6.50
CA THR A 173 6.55 22.60 -5.25
C THR A 173 7.15 21.32 -4.69
N TRP A 174 7.45 20.34 -5.56
CA TRP A 174 8.11 19.08 -5.17
C TRP A 174 9.55 19.29 -4.68
N SER A 175 10.31 20.19 -5.31
CA SER A 175 11.65 20.57 -4.85
C SER A 175 11.62 21.20 -3.43
N VAL A 176 10.65 22.08 -3.18
CA VAL A 176 10.47 22.73 -1.87
C VAL A 176 10.01 21.74 -0.78
N ALA A 177 9.08 20.83 -1.09
CA ALA A 177 8.58 19.83 -0.15
C ALA A 177 9.65 18.79 0.28
N ILE A 178 10.64 18.52 -0.58
CA ILE A 178 11.77 17.64 -0.27
C ILE A 178 12.84 18.38 0.52
N SER A 179 13.16 19.63 0.15
CA SER A 179 14.19 20.42 0.84
C SER A 179 13.78 20.82 2.27
N GLY A 180 12.47 20.93 2.54
CA GLY A 180 11.93 21.20 3.89
C GLY A 180 12.12 20.06 4.90
N ARG A 181 12.43 18.84 4.44
CA ARG A 181 12.67 17.66 5.30
C ARG A 181 14.13 17.53 5.79
N ILE A 182 15.05 18.38 5.31
CA ILE A 182 16.48 18.37 5.66
C ILE A 182 16.82 19.45 6.71
N ARG A 183 15.84 20.05 7.39
CA ARG A 183 16.16 20.88 8.56
C ARG A 183 16.28 19.95 9.78
N PRO A 184 17.49 19.62 10.28
CA PRO A 184 17.59 19.00 11.59
C PRO A 184 16.87 19.93 12.59
N PRO A 185 16.12 19.39 13.58
CA PRO A 185 15.57 20.23 14.62
C PRO A 185 16.73 21.05 15.21
N PRO A 186 16.54 22.34 15.54
CA PRO A 186 17.60 23.10 16.21
C PRO A 186 17.99 22.29 17.45
N THR A 187 19.21 21.78 17.48
CA THR A 187 19.76 21.04 18.60
C THR A 187 19.86 22.05 19.74
N THR A 188 18.81 22.13 20.56
CA THR A 188 18.91 22.78 21.86
C THR A 188 19.95 21.99 22.62
N ARG A 189 21.12 22.58 22.79
CA ARG A 189 22.22 22.03 23.58
C ARG A 189 21.68 21.92 25.01
N VAL A 190 21.20 20.74 25.39
CA VAL A 190 20.84 20.42 26.78
C VAL A 190 22.15 20.43 27.55
N THR A 191 22.44 21.54 28.23
CA THR A 191 23.45 21.60 29.27
C THR A 191 22.97 20.72 30.42
N SER A 192 23.59 19.54 30.53
CA SER A 192 23.38 18.62 31.64
C SER A 192 23.82 19.30 32.94
N PRO A 193 22.94 19.50 33.94
CA PRO A 193 23.40 19.97 35.24
C PRO A 193 24.12 18.82 35.97
N ALA A 194 25.22 19.19 36.61
CA ALA A 194 26.11 18.31 37.34
C ALA A 194 25.38 17.43 38.38
N THR A 195 25.85 16.20 38.46
CA THR A 195 25.53 15.21 39.50
C THR A 195 25.85 15.73 40.90
N SER A 196 24.83 15.96 41.73
CA SER A 196 24.93 15.77 43.19
C SER A 196 23.56 15.91 43.87
N ALA A 197 22.80 14.81 44.05
CA ALA A 197 21.81 14.66 45.13
C ALA A 197 21.07 13.31 45.04
N TRP A 198 21.76 12.19 45.21
CA TRP A 198 21.08 10.96 45.63
C TRP A 198 21.01 10.94 47.15
N ARG A 199 20.04 11.69 47.72
CA ARG A 199 19.64 11.51 49.12
C ARG A 199 18.13 11.32 49.20
N ARG A 200 17.78 10.18 49.84
CA ARG A 200 16.52 9.87 50.52
C ARG A 200 15.26 9.78 49.65
N TRP A 201 15.00 8.57 49.16
CA TRP A 201 13.65 8.01 49.19
C TRP A 201 13.74 6.60 49.82
N ARG A 202 13.21 6.46 51.04
CA ARG A 202 12.94 5.17 51.69
C ARG A 202 11.46 4.88 51.48
N PRO A 203 11.06 3.74 50.89
CA PRO A 203 9.69 3.28 51.02
C PRO A 203 9.52 2.66 52.41
N THR A 204 8.65 3.26 53.22
CA THR A 204 8.13 2.65 54.44
C THR A 204 7.20 1.49 54.06
N CYS A 205 7.64 0.26 54.32
CA CYS A 205 6.80 -0.94 54.21
C CYS A 205 5.88 -1.03 55.45
N PRO A 206 4.54 -1.10 55.32
CA PRO A 206 3.62 -1.00 56.45
C PRO A 206 3.19 -2.35 57.06
N THR A 207 4.03 -3.40 57.07
CA THR A 207 3.62 -4.72 57.60
C THR A 207 4.58 -5.43 58.55
N CYS A 208 5.72 -4.84 58.93
CA CYS A 208 6.66 -5.46 59.86
C CYS A 208 6.66 -4.79 61.25
N ALA A 209 5.53 -4.86 61.93
CA ALA A 209 5.40 -4.56 63.36
C ALA A 209 5.13 -5.84 64.15
N ARG A 210 6.18 -6.55 64.57
CA ARG A 210 6.30 -7.24 65.88
C ARG A 210 7.61 -8.03 65.97
N ARG A 211 8.34 -7.79 67.08
CA ARG A 211 9.20 -8.67 67.91
C ARG A 211 9.83 -9.89 67.21
N SER A 212 11.11 -10.23 67.34
CA SER A 212 12.12 -9.96 68.38
C SER A 212 13.42 -10.63 67.92
N THR A 213 14.57 -10.04 68.27
CA THR A 213 15.89 -10.68 68.47
C THR A 213 16.18 -12.04 67.81
N SER A 214 17.02 -12.06 66.77
CA SER A 214 18.37 -12.67 66.80
C SER A 214 18.96 -12.85 65.39
N CYS A 215 20.28 -13.07 65.38
CA CYS A 215 21.06 -13.76 64.34
C CYS A 215 21.45 -13.00 63.06
N ALA A 216 22.54 -12.25 63.21
CA ALA A 216 23.82 -12.50 62.54
C ALA A 216 23.84 -13.26 61.19
N ARG A 217 24.42 -12.57 60.20
CA ARG A 217 25.58 -13.00 59.40
C ARG A 217 25.45 -14.30 58.58
N SER A 218 25.38 -14.18 57.26
CA SER A 218 26.48 -14.64 56.40
C SER A 218 26.31 -14.24 54.93
N SER A 219 27.45 -13.87 54.38
CA SER A 219 27.78 -13.42 53.04
C SER A 219 28.02 -14.57 52.07
N ARG A 220 27.70 -14.37 50.77
CA ARG A 220 28.49 -14.84 49.61
C ARG A 220 28.00 -14.20 48.29
N PRO A 221 28.92 -13.79 47.39
CA PRO A 221 28.60 -13.17 46.10
C PRO A 221 28.56 -14.19 44.95
N PHE A 222 27.78 -13.88 43.91
CA PHE A 222 27.60 -14.68 42.70
C PHE A 222 28.72 -14.36 41.68
N GLY A 223 29.56 -15.34 41.37
CA GLY A 223 30.59 -15.28 40.33
C GLY A 223 30.13 -15.94 39.03
N ARG A 224 30.40 -15.28 37.91
CA ARG A 224 30.27 -15.79 36.54
C ARG A 224 31.47 -16.66 36.17
N SER A 225 31.26 -17.70 35.37
CA SER A 225 32.31 -18.33 34.57
C SER A 225 31.82 -18.68 33.17
N PHE A 226 32.71 -18.43 32.21
CA PHE A 226 32.67 -18.70 30.77
C PHE A 226 33.08 -20.14 30.42
N ALA A 227 33.06 -20.44 29.11
CA ALA A 227 33.74 -21.51 28.33
C ALA A 227 32.82 -22.69 27.91
N SER A 228 32.92 -23.32 26.74
CA SER A 228 33.44 -23.04 25.39
C SER A 228 33.11 -24.28 24.53
N ASP A 229 33.07 -24.11 23.20
CA ASP A 229 33.26 -25.10 22.12
C ASP A 229 32.26 -26.25 21.83
N GLY A 230 31.88 -26.33 20.54
CA GLY A 230 32.29 -27.48 19.72
C GLY A 230 31.25 -28.54 19.27
N ARG A 231 30.74 -28.37 18.03
CA ARG A 231 30.39 -29.39 17.00
C ARG A 231 29.26 -30.43 17.20
N VAL A 232 28.20 -30.24 16.39
CA VAL A 232 27.55 -31.12 15.36
C VAL A 232 27.61 -32.66 15.47
N LEU A 233 26.44 -33.33 15.59
CA LEU A 233 25.79 -34.28 14.64
C LEU A 233 24.48 -34.90 15.25
N PRO A 234 23.53 -35.43 14.43
CA PRO A 234 22.17 -35.78 14.86
C PRO A 234 21.92 -37.30 15.05
N PRO A 235 20.79 -37.67 15.67
CA PRO A 235 20.02 -38.87 15.27
C PRO A 235 18.59 -38.44 14.88
N GLY A 236 17.89 -39.06 13.93
CA GLY A 236 17.69 -40.48 13.73
C GLY A 236 16.20 -40.79 13.92
N ASN A 237 15.52 -41.05 12.81
CA ASN A 237 14.08 -41.36 12.62
C ASN A 237 13.49 -42.41 13.59
N GLN A 238 12.20 -42.23 13.97
CA GLN A 238 11.08 -43.21 14.07
C GLN A 238 10.03 -42.63 15.06
N SER A 239 8.70 -42.65 14.90
CA SER A 239 7.78 -43.47 14.11
C SER A 239 6.36 -42.85 14.15
N GLY A 240 5.59 -43.05 13.08
CA GLY A 240 4.19 -43.48 13.16
C GLY A 240 3.10 -42.50 13.62
N ARG A 241 2.45 -41.80 12.68
CA ARG A 241 0.98 -41.64 12.68
C ARG A 241 0.44 -41.74 11.25
N ARG A 242 -0.42 -42.74 11.04
CA ARG A 242 -1.14 -43.01 9.80
C ARG A 242 -2.21 -41.94 9.56
N ALA A 243 -2.25 -41.38 8.36
CA ALA A 243 -3.37 -40.59 7.86
C ALA A 243 -4.44 -41.53 7.27
N PRO A 244 -5.74 -41.26 7.46
CA PRO A 244 -6.80 -42.03 6.81
C PRO A 244 -6.95 -41.65 5.34
N THR A 245 -7.02 -42.69 4.51
CA THR A 245 -7.26 -42.68 3.07
C THR A 245 -8.63 -42.07 2.72
N MET A 246 -8.64 -41.03 1.89
CA MET A 246 -9.85 -40.49 1.25
C MET A 246 -10.11 -41.25 -0.07
N PRO A 247 -11.36 -41.64 -0.37
CA PRO A 247 -11.68 -42.35 -1.61
C PRO A 247 -11.75 -41.39 -2.81
N LEU A 248 -11.14 -41.81 -3.91
CA LEU A 248 -11.16 -41.17 -5.22
C LEU A 248 -12.57 -41.26 -5.84
N LEU A 249 -13.15 -40.11 -6.19
CA LEU A 249 -14.34 -40.02 -7.04
C LEU A 249 -13.94 -40.10 -8.53
N PRO A 250 -14.78 -40.71 -9.39
CA PRO A 250 -14.44 -40.96 -10.79
C PRO A 250 -14.54 -39.71 -11.67
N ARG A 251 -13.59 -39.60 -12.60
CA ARG A 251 -13.55 -38.64 -13.71
C ARG A 251 -14.80 -38.81 -14.60
N ALA A 252 -15.64 -37.77 -14.65
CA ALA A 252 -16.66 -37.64 -15.69
C ALA A 252 -16.06 -36.91 -16.90
N SER A 253 -15.97 -37.64 -18.01
CA SER A 253 -15.84 -37.13 -19.37
C SER A 253 -17.15 -36.47 -19.80
N GLY A 254 -17.10 -35.23 -20.29
CA GLY A 254 -18.26 -34.56 -20.87
C GLY A 254 -17.87 -33.21 -21.44
N GLY A 255 -17.60 -33.17 -22.74
CA GLY A 255 -17.32 -31.95 -23.48
C GLY A 255 -18.59 -31.14 -23.72
N ASN A 256 -18.55 -29.86 -23.36
CA ASN A 256 -19.62 -28.92 -23.67
C ASN A 256 -19.03 -27.81 -24.53
N ALA A 257 -19.09 -28.00 -25.84
CA ALA A 257 -18.86 -26.98 -26.84
C ALA A 257 -19.93 -25.89 -26.69
N TRP A 258 -19.52 -24.68 -26.36
CA TRP A 258 -20.35 -23.49 -26.44
C TRP A 258 -20.62 -23.19 -27.93
N ARG A 259 -21.79 -23.57 -28.44
CA ARG A 259 -22.30 -23.07 -29.72
C ARG A 259 -22.83 -21.66 -29.52
N ALA A 260 -22.31 -20.71 -30.29
CA ALA A 260 -22.89 -19.39 -30.46
C ALA A 260 -24.26 -19.48 -31.16
N PRO A 261 -25.23 -18.61 -30.85
CA PRO A 261 -26.46 -18.50 -31.63
C PRO A 261 -26.20 -17.87 -33.01
N PRO A 262 -26.96 -18.23 -34.06
CA PRO A 262 -26.81 -17.64 -35.39
C PRO A 262 -27.31 -16.20 -35.44
N VAL A 263 -26.58 -15.36 -36.17
CA VAL A 263 -26.94 -13.98 -36.51
C VAL A 263 -27.96 -14.01 -37.65
N PRO A 264 -29.09 -13.29 -37.60
CA PRO A 264 -29.98 -13.19 -38.75
C PRO A 264 -29.42 -12.24 -39.81
N ASP A 265 -29.40 -12.71 -41.06
CA ASP A 265 -29.04 -11.94 -42.25
C ASP A 265 -29.97 -10.74 -42.43
N ALA A 266 -29.37 -9.54 -42.45
CA ALA A 266 -30.06 -8.33 -42.89
C ALA A 266 -30.09 -8.32 -44.43
N LEU A 267 -31.26 -8.62 -44.98
CA LEU A 267 -31.61 -8.39 -46.38
C LEU A 267 -31.47 -6.90 -46.72
N SER A 268 -30.78 -6.66 -47.84
CA SER A 268 -30.82 -5.41 -48.58
C SER A 268 -32.13 -5.31 -49.36
N ALA A 269 -32.91 -4.26 -49.10
CA ALA A 269 -33.78 -3.55 -50.04
C ALA A 269 -34.36 -2.31 -49.35
#